data_AF-A0A839I0H8-F1
#
_entry.id   AF-A0A839I0H8-F1
#
_cell.length_a   1.000
_cell.length_b   1.000
_cell.length_c   1.000
_cell.angle_alpha   90.00
_cell.angle_beta   90.00
_cell.angle_gamma   90.00
#
_symmetry.space_group_name_H-M   'P 1'
#
loop_
_entity.id
_entity.type
_entity.pdbx_description
1 polymer ?
#
loop_
_entity_poly.entity_id
_entity_poly.type
_entity_poly.pdbx_seq_one_letter_code
_entity_poly.pdbx_strand_id
1 'polypeptide(L)'
;MSYQYDLYDFKRYLNDKNPKYRVDGLIFWKTTIPIPIDLFNRIFNESDHIVTDYIYQLAASAVAFSHQEQFESTFEVAVTDLPKGDLKKKHSVLLAWLNEQLPERSEITRMAYEIADILGLDAFTFSTEKVAEALQHQGKKYARIFMPEAVKAHYALIPDCERVGTANTDMFGNIIADRYGIYRAGFGDALVAIFNGLLDFRILCSGRGEHLSNYRIVAPLIEDIDVRLAKTSDGSLWEPGYDDEHFITLNNEHPLMRNLSEEQSRPLAECLFFMGEFENGQFSDTNKKLIENLRQEISRSLWIKHD
;
A
#
# COMPACT_ATOMS: atom_id res chain seq x y z
N MET A 1 -17.87 11.64 14.80
CA MET A 1 -17.34 12.65 13.86
C MET A 1 -16.79 11.90 12.67
N SER A 2 -17.10 12.34 11.45
CA SER A 2 -16.45 11.77 10.26
C SER A 2 -15.07 12.41 10.13
N TYR A 3 -14.01 11.61 10.07
CA TYR A 3 -12.69 12.07 9.68
C TYR A 3 -12.50 11.82 8.18
N GLN A 4 -11.75 12.69 7.52
CA GLN A 4 -11.23 12.46 6.17
C GLN A 4 -9.78 12.00 6.26
N TYR A 5 -9.33 11.18 5.31
CA TYR A 5 -7.93 10.75 5.26
C TYR A 5 -7.03 11.88 4.75
N ASP A 6 -6.78 12.86 5.62
CA ASP A 6 -5.86 13.96 5.37
C ASP A 6 -5.04 14.31 6.62
N LEU A 7 -4.02 15.13 6.40
CA LEU A 7 -3.08 15.52 7.44
C LEU A 7 -3.71 16.36 8.55
N TYR A 8 -4.74 17.15 8.23
CA TYR A 8 -5.41 18.02 9.19
C TYR A 8 -6.26 17.17 10.15
N ASP A 9 -7.10 16.29 9.60
CA ASP A 9 -7.93 15.39 10.36
C ASP A 9 -7.10 14.33 11.10
N PHE A 10 -5.92 13.95 10.60
CA PHE A 10 -5.00 13.11 11.36
C PHE A 10 -4.48 13.80 12.64
N LYS A 11 -4.08 15.08 12.54
CA LYS A 11 -3.65 15.87 13.71
C LYS A 11 -4.78 16.01 14.72
N ARG A 12 -5.98 16.29 14.23
CA ARG A 12 -7.20 16.39 15.04
C ARG A 12 -7.53 15.06 15.71
N TYR A 13 -7.47 13.96 14.98
CA TYR A 13 -7.67 12.60 15.51
C TYR A 13 -6.70 12.28 16.66
N LEU A 14 -5.42 12.61 16.50
CA LEU A 14 -4.43 12.42 17.57
C LEU A 14 -4.73 13.30 18.79
N ASN A 15 -5.17 14.54 18.59
CA ASN A 15 -5.58 15.44 19.68
C ASN A 15 -6.85 14.95 20.40
N ASP A 16 -7.83 14.45 19.65
CA ASP A 16 -9.08 13.89 20.20
C ASP A 16 -8.78 12.64 21.04
N LYS A 17 -7.83 11.78 20.61
CA LYS A 17 -7.36 10.65 21.40
C LYS A 17 -6.61 11.06 22.67
N ASN A 18 -5.82 12.13 22.61
CA ASN A 18 -5.11 12.66 23.76
C ASN A 18 -4.91 14.17 23.61
N PRO A 19 -5.59 15.02 24.40
CA PRO A 19 -5.49 16.48 24.26
C PRO A 19 -4.09 17.05 24.49
N LYS A 20 -3.17 16.26 25.08
CA LYS A 20 -1.75 16.63 25.21
C LYS A 20 -1.00 16.51 23.88
N TYR A 21 -1.57 15.87 22.86
CA TYR A 21 -1.05 15.78 21.50
C TYR A 21 -1.52 17.01 20.74
N ARG A 22 -0.63 17.97 20.49
CA ARG A 22 -1.02 19.30 19.98
C ARG A 22 0.02 19.85 19.03
N VAL A 23 -0.39 20.79 18.19
CA VAL A 23 0.52 21.53 17.30
C VAL A 23 0.65 22.95 17.83
N ASP A 24 1.88 23.34 18.18
CA ASP A 24 2.22 24.69 18.62
C ASP A 24 3.26 25.27 17.63
N GLY A 25 2.81 26.07 16.67
CA GLY A 25 3.66 26.61 15.61
C GLY A 25 4.25 25.51 14.72
N LEU A 26 5.59 25.41 14.68
CA LEU A 26 6.32 24.42 13.87
C LEU A 26 6.63 23.12 14.62
N ILE A 27 5.97 22.88 15.76
CA ILE A 27 6.24 21.72 16.63
C ILE A 27 4.94 20.94 16.85
N PHE A 28 4.97 19.64 16.58
CA PHE A 28 4.00 18.68 17.09
C PHE A 28 4.48 18.15 18.45
N TRP A 29 3.68 18.28 19.49
CA TRP A 29 4.00 17.80 20.83
C TRP A 29 3.32 16.46 21.08
N LYS A 30 4.09 15.39 21.33
CA LYS A 30 3.59 14.18 22.00
C LYS A 30 3.84 14.34 23.49
N THR A 31 2.82 14.79 24.23
CA THR A 31 2.94 15.21 25.64
C THR A 31 4.02 16.26 25.86
N THR A 32 5.23 15.82 26.20
CA THR A 32 6.41 16.63 26.52
C THR A 32 7.52 16.47 25.47
N ILE A 33 7.35 15.56 24.50
CA ILE A 33 8.33 15.28 23.46
C ILE A 33 8.01 16.16 22.25
N PRO A 34 8.86 17.14 21.89
CA PRO A 34 8.67 17.97 20.71
C PRO A 34 9.11 17.21 19.45
N ILE A 35 8.32 17.25 18.38
CA ILE A 35 8.66 16.73 17.06
C ILE A 35 8.55 17.87 16.05
N PRO A 36 9.55 18.08 15.18
CA PRO A 36 9.42 19.03 14.07
C PRO A 36 8.19 18.72 13.22
N ILE A 37 7.34 19.71 12.96
CA ILE A 37 6.09 19.50 12.22
C ILE A 37 6.34 18.91 10.82
N ASP A 38 7.47 19.26 10.20
CA ASP A 38 7.86 18.73 8.89
C ASP A 38 8.09 17.22 8.93
N LEU A 39 8.70 16.72 10.00
CA LEU A 39 8.88 15.27 10.18
C LEU A 39 7.54 14.57 10.41
N PHE A 40 6.66 15.15 11.22
CA PHE A 40 5.30 14.63 11.40
C PHE A 40 4.55 14.54 10.06
N ASN A 41 4.55 15.64 9.30
CA ASN A 41 3.89 15.71 8.00
C ASN A 41 4.51 14.72 7.02
N ARG A 42 5.83 14.56 7.03
CA ARG A 42 6.54 13.60 6.18
C ARG A 42 6.13 12.15 6.49
N ILE A 43 6.03 11.78 7.77
CA ILE A 43 5.54 10.44 8.18
C ILE A 43 4.14 10.18 7.63
N PHE A 44 3.25 11.17 7.66
CA PHE A 44 1.91 11.04 7.09
C PHE A 44 1.95 10.95 5.55
N ASN A 45 2.68 11.85 4.89
CA ASN A 45 2.74 11.91 3.43
C ASN A 45 3.41 10.67 2.81
N GLU A 46 4.40 10.10 3.48
CA GLU A 46 5.10 8.87 3.04
C GLU A 46 4.51 7.61 3.69
N SER A 47 3.32 7.71 4.28
CA SER A 47 2.72 6.63 5.07
C SER A 47 2.58 5.32 4.31
N ASP A 48 2.35 5.33 3.00
CA ASP A 48 2.28 4.09 2.20
C ASP A 48 3.54 3.24 2.32
N HIS A 49 4.71 3.88 2.31
CA HIS A 49 5.99 3.18 2.39
C HIS A 49 6.22 2.61 3.79
N ILE A 50 5.86 3.39 4.82
CA ILE A 50 5.99 3.01 6.22
C ILE A 50 5.03 1.85 6.55
N VAL A 51 3.80 1.90 6.04
CA VAL A 51 2.79 0.85 6.24
C VAL A 51 3.15 -0.40 5.44
N THR A 52 3.73 -0.26 4.26
CA THR A 52 4.28 -1.38 3.48
C THR A 52 5.37 -2.10 4.28
N ASP A 53 6.33 -1.37 4.86
CA ASP A 53 7.35 -1.97 5.74
C ASP A 53 6.70 -2.72 6.91
N TYR A 54 5.66 -2.16 7.51
CA TYR A 54 4.92 -2.78 8.61
C TYR A 54 4.30 -4.11 8.23
N ILE A 55 3.69 -4.22 7.05
CA ILE A 55 3.13 -5.47 6.56
C ILE A 55 4.23 -6.51 6.35
N TYR A 56 5.40 -6.11 5.85
CA TYR A 56 6.54 -7.01 5.74
C TYR A 56 7.07 -7.47 7.09
N GLN A 57 7.04 -6.63 8.13
CA GLN A 57 7.37 -7.05 9.49
C GLN A 57 6.36 -8.09 10.02
N LEU A 58 5.07 -7.93 9.71
CA LEU A 58 4.05 -8.92 10.08
C LEU A 58 4.28 -10.23 9.34
N ALA A 59 4.47 -10.21 8.01
CA ALA A 59 4.73 -11.42 7.23
C ALA A 59 6.01 -12.13 7.69
N ALA A 60 7.09 -11.39 7.96
CA ALA A 60 8.34 -11.91 8.52
C ALA A 60 8.15 -12.60 9.87
N SER A 61 7.38 -11.97 10.77
CA SER A 61 7.06 -12.59 12.06
C SER A 61 6.20 -13.83 11.88
N ALA A 62 5.18 -13.78 11.03
CA ALA A 62 4.26 -14.90 10.80
C ALA A 62 4.99 -16.12 10.26
N VAL A 63 5.85 -15.94 9.23
CA VAL A 63 6.57 -17.07 8.62
C VAL A 63 7.59 -17.69 9.56
N ALA A 64 8.33 -16.88 10.32
CA ALA A 64 9.33 -17.39 11.24
C ALA A 64 8.72 -18.15 12.42
N PHE A 65 7.63 -17.61 13.01
CA PHE A 65 7.00 -18.22 14.18
C PHE A 65 6.17 -19.46 13.82
N SER A 66 5.39 -19.43 12.73
CA SER A 66 4.61 -20.60 12.27
C SER A 66 5.50 -21.79 11.86
N HIS A 67 6.76 -21.53 11.51
CA HIS A 67 7.73 -22.57 11.13
C HIS A 67 8.92 -22.60 12.09
N GLN A 68 8.67 -22.38 13.40
CA GLN A 68 9.73 -22.18 14.40
C GLN A 68 10.79 -23.28 14.38
N GLU A 69 10.43 -24.55 14.47
CA GLU A 69 11.40 -25.66 14.56
C GLU A 69 12.31 -25.72 13.32
N GLN A 70 11.74 -25.55 12.13
CA GLN A 70 12.48 -25.54 10.87
C GLN A 70 13.37 -24.29 10.76
N PHE A 71 12.88 -23.12 11.18
CA PHE A 71 13.65 -21.88 11.15
C PHE A 71 14.85 -21.96 12.09
N GLU A 72 14.62 -22.36 13.35
CA GLU A 72 15.67 -22.39 14.38
C GLU A 72 16.75 -23.43 14.05
N SER A 73 16.37 -24.59 13.49
CA SER A 73 17.33 -25.60 13.03
C SER A 73 18.14 -25.16 11.81
N THR A 74 17.55 -24.41 10.88
CA THR A 74 18.25 -23.96 9.66
C THR A 74 19.19 -22.77 9.93
N PHE A 75 18.72 -21.79 10.71
CA PHE A 75 19.44 -20.53 10.88
C PHE A 75 20.23 -20.44 12.18
N GLU A 76 20.00 -21.34 13.14
CA GLU A 76 20.60 -21.35 14.48
C GLU A 76 20.30 -20.04 15.24
N VAL A 77 19.12 -19.48 15.00
CA VAL A 77 18.63 -18.23 15.61
C VAL A 77 17.23 -18.50 16.14
N ALA A 78 17.04 -18.27 17.45
CA ALA A 78 15.71 -18.37 18.06
C ALA A 78 14.73 -17.36 17.44
N VAL A 79 13.49 -17.77 17.15
CA VAL A 79 12.49 -16.87 16.54
C VAL A 79 12.17 -15.67 17.44
N THR A 80 12.32 -15.84 18.75
CA THR A 80 12.14 -14.80 19.77
C THR A 80 13.20 -13.71 19.72
N ASP A 81 14.36 -14.01 19.14
CA ASP A 81 15.44 -13.06 18.94
C ASP A 81 15.29 -12.26 17.65
N LEU A 82 14.29 -12.54 16.83
CA LEU A 82 14.08 -11.83 15.57
C LEU A 82 13.43 -10.46 15.82
N PRO A 83 13.79 -9.45 15.01
CA PRO A 83 14.71 -9.49 13.87
C PRO A 83 16.19 -9.47 14.30
N LYS A 84 17.08 -10.07 13.49
CA LYS A 84 18.50 -10.26 13.83
C LYS A 84 19.40 -10.10 12.61
N GLY A 85 20.32 -9.15 12.68
CA GLY A 85 21.23 -8.82 11.58
C GLY A 85 22.21 -9.92 11.19
N ASP A 86 22.41 -10.93 12.04
CA ASP A 86 23.26 -12.10 11.73
C ASP A 86 22.74 -12.89 10.53
N LEU A 87 21.43 -12.84 10.27
CA LEU A 87 20.80 -13.47 9.12
C LEU A 87 21.32 -12.91 7.79
N LYS A 88 21.92 -11.71 7.76
CA LYS A 88 22.57 -11.16 6.56
C LYS A 88 23.68 -12.07 6.03
N LYS A 89 24.38 -12.78 6.92
CA LYS A 89 25.45 -13.73 6.54
C LYS A 89 24.91 -14.98 5.83
N LYS A 90 23.63 -15.31 6.06
CA LYS A 90 22.92 -16.46 5.48
C LYS A 90 21.82 -16.00 4.50
N HIS A 91 21.96 -14.82 3.86
CA HIS A 91 20.89 -14.20 3.07
C HIS A 91 20.39 -15.06 1.90
N SER A 92 21.28 -15.73 1.15
CA SER A 92 20.87 -16.62 0.05
C SER A 92 20.06 -17.81 0.54
N VAL A 93 20.47 -18.41 1.66
CA VAL A 93 19.75 -19.52 2.30
C VAL A 93 18.40 -19.04 2.84
N LEU A 94 18.35 -17.83 3.41
CA LEU A 94 17.12 -17.22 3.89
C LEU A 94 16.11 -16.99 2.76
N LEU A 95 16.55 -16.45 1.61
CA LEU A 95 15.68 -16.27 0.46
C LEU A 95 15.15 -17.59 -0.09
N ALA A 96 16.02 -18.60 -0.21
CA ALA A 96 15.60 -19.92 -0.67
C ALA A 96 14.53 -20.53 0.25
N TRP A 97 14.75 -20.44 1.56
CA TRP A 97 13.78 -20.89 2.56
C TRP A 97 12.47 -20.10 2.50
N LEU A 98 12.53 -18.77 2.38
CA LEU A 98 11.34 -17.93 2.27
C LEU A 98 10.53 -18.22 1.00
N ASN A 99 11.19 -18.45 -0.14
CA ASN A 99 10.49 -18.81 -1.39
C ASN A 99 9.80 -20.18 -1.28
N GLU A 100 10.31 -21.09 -0.46
CA GLU A 100 9.65 -22.37 -0.17
C GLU A 100 8.46 -22.20 0.79
N GLN A 101 8.61 -21.39 1.84
CA GLN A 101 7.58 -21.20 2.87
C GLN A 101 6.50 -20.15 2.51
N LEU A 102 6.76 -19.30 1.51
CA LEU A 102 5.85 -18.23 1.07
C LEU A 102 5.51 -18.34 -0.42
N PRO A 103 4.91 -19.47 -0.88
CA PRO A 103 4.36 -19.53 -2.22
C PRO A 103 3.23 -18.49 -2.38
N GLU A 104 2.91 -18.11 -3.64
CA GLU A 104 1.94 -17.04 -3.95
C GLU A 104 0.57 -17.21 -3.27
N ARG A 105 0.16 -18.44 -2.95
CA ARG A 105 -1.13 -18.77 -2.31
C ARG A 105 -1.00 -19.20 -0.85
N SER A 106 0.11 -18.89 -0.19
CA SER A 106 0.27 -19.16 1.24
C SER A 106 -0.71 -18.34 2.08
N GLU A 107 -1.06 -18.85 3.26
CA GLU A 107 -1.95 -18.13 4.18
C GLU A 107 -1.34 -16.81 4.65
N ILE A 108 -0.02 -16.75 4.75
CA ILE A 108 0.74 -15.55 5.15
C ILE A 108 0.73 -14.51 4.04
N THR A 109 0.91 -14.93 2.78
CA THR A 109 0.80 -14.04 1.62
C THR A 109 -0.61 -13.45 1.52
N ARG A 110 -1.65 -14.29 1.69
CA ARG A 110 -3.04 -13.83 1.75
C ARG A 110 -3.25 -12.84 2.90
N MET A 111 -2.78 -13.17 4.11
CA MET A 111 -2.86 -12.28 5.28
C MET A 111 -2.22 -10.91 5.00
N ALA A 112 -1.05 -10.88 4.33
CA ALA A 112 -0.40 -9.63 3.97
C ALA A 112 -1.26 -8.77 3.03
N TYR A 113 -1.90 -9.37 2.03
CA TYR A 113 -2.82 -8.65 1.14
C TYR A 113 -4.07 -8.15 1.86
N GLU A 114 -4.72 -8.97 2.71
CA GLU A 114 -5.89 -8.54 3.49
C GLU A 114 -5.56 -7.36 4.42
N ILE A 115 -4.39 -7.40 5.07
CA ILE A 115 -3.92 -6.31 5.93
C ILE A 115 -3.59 -5.05 5.11
N ALA A 116 -2.95 -5.20 3.94
CA ALA A 116 -2.70 -4.09 3.03
C ALA A 116 -4.01 -3.37 2.65
N ASP A 117 -5.04 -4.17 2.37
CA ASP A 117 -6.34 -3.71 1.94
C ASP A 117 -7.11 -3.01 3.08
N ILE A 118 -7.05 -3.54 4.32
CA ILE A 118 -7.56 -2.88 5.54
C ILE A 118 -6.90 -1.51 5.77
N LEU A 119 -5.60 -1.43 5.54
CA LEU A 119 -4.80 -0.23 5.75
C LEU A 119 -4.83 0.73 4.54
N GLY A 120 -5.61 0.41 3.50
CA GLY A 120 -5.80 1.25 2.32
C GLY A 120 -4.54 1.39 1.47
N LEU A 121 -3.83 0.27 1.21
CA LEU A 121 -2.69 0.21 0.28
C LEU A 121 -3.10 -0.45 -1.04
N ASP A 122 -3.55 0.37 -1.99
CA ASP A 122 -4.09 -0.12 -3.27
C ASP A 122 -3.04 -0.77 -4.20
N ALA A 123 -1.76 -0.41 -4.04
CA ALA A 123 -0.66 -0.86 -4.89
C ALA A 123 0.29 -1.84 -4.19
N PHE A 124 -0.13 -2.46 -3.08
CA PHE A 124 0.72 -3.41 -2.37
C PHE A 124 1.01 -4.64 -3.23
N THR A 125 2.29 -4.94 -3.43
CA THR A 125 2.76 -6.16 -4.09
C THR A 125 3.68 -6.90 -3.13
N PHE A 126 3.42 -8.18 -2.89
CA PHE A 126 4.21 -9.00 -1.98
C PHE A 126 5.57 -9.39 -2.60
N SER A 127 6.64 -9.28 -1.83
CA SER A 127 8.01 -9.68 -2.20
C SER A 127 8.67 -10.44 -1.06
N THR A 128 9.22 -11.61 -1.35
CA THR A 128 9.99 -12.42 -0.39
C THR A 128 11.31 -11.75 -0.02
N GLU A 129 11.91 -10.98 -0.93
CA GLU A 129 13.08 -10.15 -0.64
C GLU A 129 12.80 -9.13 0.46
N LYS A 130 11.63 -8.49 0.44
CA LYS A 130 11.23 -7.54 1.49
C LYS A 130 10.94 -8.22 2.83
N VAL A 131 10.43 -9.46 2.81
CA VAL A 131 10.34 -10.28 4.03
C VAL A 131 11.73 -10.62 4.58
N ALA A 132 12.69 -10.95 3.70
CA ALA A 132 14.06 -11.23 4.11
C ALA A 132 14.74 -9.99 4.73
N GLU A 133 14.56 -8.81 4.12
CA GLU A 133 15.03 -7.53 4.65
C GLU A 133 14.44 -7.27 6.05
N ALA A 134 13.16 -7.55 6.25
CA ALA A 134 12.47 -7.40 7.54
C ALA A 134 13.05 -8.34 8.61
N LEU A 135 13.41 -9.58 8.30
CA LEU A 135 14.06 -10.49 9.26
C LEU A 135 15.49 -10.05 9.63
N GLN A 136 16.17 -9.37 8.71
CA GLN A 136 17.59 -9.06 8.78
C GLN A 136 17.93 -7.70 9.42
N HIS A 137 16.95 -6.87 9.78
CA HIS A 137 17.27 -5.60 10.41
C HIS A 137 17.68 -5.76 11.87
N GLN A 138 18.34 -4.73 12.41
CA GLN A 138 18.65 -4.64 13.83
C GLN A 138 17.58 -3.79 14.51
N GLY A 139 16.91 -4.34 15.52
CA GLY A 139 15.79 -3.66 16.13
C GLY A 139 15.24 -4.35 17.37
N LYS A 140 14.10 -3.82 17.82
CA LYS A 140 13.29 -4.45 18.87
C LYS A 140 12.61 -5.69 18.32
N LYS A 141 12.34 -6.67 19.20
CA LYS A 141 11.81 -7.99 18.83
C LYS A 141 10.35 -7.93 18.37
N TYR A 142 9.94 -8.92 17.58
CA TYR A 142 8.56 -9.05 17.10
C TYR A 142 7.51 -9.19 18.21
N ALA A 143 7.90 -9.65 19.41
CA ALA A 143 7.04 -9.58 20.59
C ALA A 143 6.53 -8.16 20.89
N ARG A 144 7.19 -7.10 20.39
CA ARG A 144 6.85 -5.69 20.63
C ARG A 144 6.19 -5.00 19.41
N ILE A 145 5.79 -5.74 18.39
CA ILE A 145 5.06 -5.14 17.26
C ILE A 145 3.64 -4.74 17.71
N PHE A 146 3.18 -3.57 17.29
CA PHE A 146 1.79 -3.16 17.53
C PHE A 146 0.89 -3.78 16.47
N MET A 147 -0.28 -4.29 16.86
CA MET A 147 -1.31 -4.76 15.94
C MET A 147 -2.66 -4.13 16.33
N PRO A 148 -3.23 -3.24 15.50
CA PRO A 148 -4.63 -2.85 15.63
C PRO A 148 -5.55 -4.07 15.62
N GLU A 149 -6.73 -3.98 16.24
CA GLU A 149 -7.63 -5.13 16.38
C GLU A 149 -8.01 -5.77 15.04
N ALA A 150 -8.29 -4.96 14.02
CA ALA A 150 -8.59 -5.44 12.67
C ALA A 150 -7.42 -6.25 12.08
N VAL A 151 -6.18 -5.78 12.27
CA VAL A 151 -4.97 -6.48 11.81
C VAL A 151 -4.76 -7.77 12.60
N LYS A 152 -4.95 -7.71 13.93
CA LYS A 152 -4.79 -8.84 14.83
C LYS A 152 -5.75 -9.98 14.49
N ALA A 153 -6.98 -9.67 14.07
CA ALA A 153 -7.96 -10.67 13.65
C ALA A 153 -7.47 -11.51 12.46
N HIS A 154 -6.82 -10.89 11.46
CA HIS A 154 -6.23 -11.62 10.34
C HIS A 154 -4.94 -12.35 10.74
N TYR A 155 -4.12 -11.73 11.59
CA TYR A 155 -2.87 -12.34 12.05
C TYR A 155 -3.12 -13.61 12.89
N ALA A 156 -4.16 -13.61 13.72
CA ALA A 156 -4.52 -14.75 14.58
C ALA A 156 -4.98 -16.00 13.81
N LEU A 157 -5.20 -15.90 12.49
CA LEU A 157 -5.48 -17.05 11.64
C LEU A 157 -4.22 -17.89 11.35
N ILE A 158 -3.03 -17.32 11.55
CA ILE A 158 -1.77 -18.03 11.39
C ILE A 158 -1.45 -18.78 12.70
N PRO A 159 -1.29 -20.12 12.67
CA PRO A 159 -1.01 -20.90 13.86
C PRO A 159 0.37 -20.59 14.46
N ASP A 160 0.54 -20.92 15.74
CA ASP A 160 1.82 -20.89 16.48
C ASP A 160 2.51 -19.51 16.54
N CYS A 161 1.73 -18.44 16.43
CA CYS A 161 2.21 -17.05 16.42
C CYS A 161 1.84 -16.25 17.69
N GLU A 162 1.42 -16.91 18.79
CA GLU A 162 0.87 -16.26 20.00
C GLU A 162 1.87 -15.37 20.73
N ARG A 163 3.17 -15.54 20.46
CA ARG A 163 4.25 -14.78 21.11
C ARG A 163 4.48 -13.41 20.46
N VAL A 164 3.93 -13.16 19.29
CA VAL A 164 4.11 -11.91 18.53
C VAL A 164 3.15 -10.83 19.03
N GLY A 165 3.64 -9.60 19.18
CA GLY A 165 2.82 -8.46 19.63
C GLY A 165 2.29 -8.53 21.06
N THR A 166 2.95 -9.29 21.94
CA THR A 166 2.56 -9.51 23.34
C THR A 166 3.13 -8.49 24.34
N ALA A 167 4.07 -7.65 23.92
CA ALA A 167 4.82 -6.71 24.75
C ALA A 167 4.54 -5.24 24.36
N ASN A 168 5.42 -4.32 24.76
CA ASN A 168 5.23 -2.85 24.78
C ASN A 168 4.89 -2.13 23.45
N THR A 169 4.60 -2.83 22.36
CA THR A 169 4.05 -2.28 21.09
C THR A 169 4.88 -1.17 20.43
N ASP A 170 6.17 -1.10 20.75
CA ASP A 170 7.05 0.01 20.42
C ASP A 170 8.21 -0.40 19.51
N MET A 171 8.08 -1.54 18.81
CA MET A 171 9.06 -2.03 17.84
C MET A 171 9.27 -1.03 16.69
N PHE A 172 8.16 -0.54 16.13
CA PHE A 172 8.18 0.15 14.85
C PHE A 172 8.76 1.57 14.91
N GLY A 173 8.79 2.19 16.09
CA GLY A 173 9.45 3.49 16.28
C GLY A 173 10.93 3.48 15.90
N ASN A 174 11.63 2.35 16.10
CA ASN A 174 13.03 2.23 15.67
C ASN A 174 13.15 2.18 14.14
N ILE A 175 12.23 1.50 13.47
CA ILE A 175 12.21 1.39 12.00
C ILE A 175 11.98 2.76 11.38
N ILE A 176 11.04 3.55 11.92
CA ILE A 176 10.80 4.92 11.48
C ILE A 176 12.00 5.82 11.75
N ALA A 177 12.61 5.72 12.94
CA ALA A 177 13.80 6.49 13.27
C ALA A 177 14.95 6.20 12.29
N ASP A 178 15.17 4.93 11.95
CA ASP A 178 16.20 4.53 11.01
C ASP A 178 15.93 5.04 9.59
N ARG A 179 14.67 4.93 9.12
CA ARG A 179 14.23 5.40 7.80
C ARG A 179 14.50 6.90 7.60
N TYR A 180 14.32 7.70 8.65
CA TYR A 180 14.50 9.15 8.58
C TYR A 180 15.85 9.65 9.12
N GLY A 181 16.76 8.75 9.52
CA GLY A 181 18.07 9.11 10.07
C GLY A 181 18.01 9.85 11.41
N ILE A 182 17.00 9.55 12.24
CA ILE A 182 16.73 10.24 13.51
C ILE A 182 17.30 9.45 14.68
N TYR A 183 17.79 10.16 15.69
CA TYR A 183 18.28 9.54 16.91
C TYR A 183 17.16 8.84 17.71
N ARG A 184 17.28 7.53 17.91
CA ARG A 184 16.24 6.67 18.49
C ARG A 184 15.83 7.04 19.92
N ALA A 185 16.78 7.48 20.77
CA ALA A 185 16.57 7.57 22.22
C ALA A 185 15.74 8.78 22.69
N GLY A 186 15.50 9.78 21.83
CA GLY A 186 14.69 10.96 22.18
C GLY A 186 13.28 10.97 21.58
N PHE A 187 13.09 10.28 20.45
CA PHE A 187 11.87 10.38 19.66
C PHE A 187 11.08 9.07 19.57
N GLY A 188 11.66 7.93 19.99
CA GLY A 188 11.06 6.61 19.82
C GLY A 188 9.61 6.52 20.29
N ASP A 189 9.32 6.96 21.51
CA ASP A 189 7.96 6.92 22.08
C ASP A 189 6.96 7.79 21.31
N ALA A 190 7.43 8.89 20.74
CA ALA A 190 6.59 9.81 20.00
C ALA A 190 6.35 9.32 18.56
N LEU A 191 7.38 8.73 17.93
CA LEU A 191 7.24 8.04 16.64
C LEU A 191 6.30 6.84 16.73
N VAL A 192 6.38 6.05 17.81
CA VAL A 192 5.45 4.94 18.08
C VAL A 192 4.02 5.46 18.21
N ALA A 193 3.81 6.53 18.99
CA ALA A 193 2.47 7.09 19.16
C ALA A 193 1.88 7.60 17.84
N ILE A 194 2.68 8.29 17.02
CA ILE A 194 2.25 8.77 15.70
C ILE A 194 1.93 7.59 14.78
N PHE A 195 2.81 6.58 14.72
CA PHE A 195 2.62 5.46 13.81
C PHE A 195 1.46 4.56 14.20
N ASN A 196 1.33 4.21 15.48
CA ASN A 196 0.19 3.41 15.95
C ASN A 196 -1.12 4.18 15.72
N GLY A 197 -1.10 5.51 15.97
CA GLY A 197 -2.22 6.39 15.65
C GLY A 197 -2.53 6.44 14.15
N LEU A 198 -1.51 6.43 13.29
CA LEU A 198 -1.66 6.42 11.83
C LEU A 198 -2.32 5.12 11.34
N LEU A 199 -1.93 3.97 11.88
CA LEU A 199 -2.57 2.69 11.55
C LEU A 199 -4.05 2.70 11.92
N ASP A 200 -4.39 3.12 13.14
CA ASP A 200 -5.79 3.22 13.56
C ASP A 200 -6.57 4.25 12.73
N PHE A 201 -5.93 5.37 12.36
CA PHE A 201 -6.55 6.42 11.55
C PHE A 201 -6.81 5.94 10.12
N ARG A 202 -5.89 5.18 9.52
CA ARG A 202 -6.09 4.54 8.22
C ARG A 202 -7.28 3.59 8.25
N ILE A 203 -7.38 2.74 9.26
CA ILE A 203 -8.51 1.81 9.43
C ILE A 203 -9.82 2.58 9.59
N LEU A 204 -9.81 3.68 10.35
CA LEU A 204 -10.99 4.52 10.57
C LEU A 204 -11.46 5.20 9.27
N CYS A 205 -10.52 5.66 8.45
CA CYS A 205 -10.81 6.41 7.23
C CYS A 205 -10.95 5.54 5.97
N SER A 206 -10.52 4.27 5.99
CA SER A 206 -10.57 3.38 4.82
C SER A 206 -11.99 2.94 4.43
N GLY A 207 -13.03 3.37 5.16
CA GLY A 207 -14.43 3.13 4.77
C GLY A 207 -14.85 1.66 4.78
N ARG A 208 -14.06 0.77 5.38
CA ARG A 208 -14.43 -0.62 5.65
C ARG A 208 -15.05 -0.68 7.05
N GLY A 209 -16.36 -0.53 7.23
CA GLY A 209 -17.45 -1.09 6.43
C GLY A 209 -18.65 -0.20 6.08
N GLU A 210 -18.45 1.02 5.60
CA GLU A 210 -19.44 1.72 4.76
C GLU A 210 -18.70 2.61 3.73
N HIS A 211 -18.83 2.24 2.45
CA HIS A 211 -18.52 3.05 1.25
C HIS A 211 -17.07 3.39 0.92
N LEU A 212 -16.39 2.45 0.28
CA LEU A 212 -15.66 2.74 -0.96
C LEU A 212 -16.05 1.69 -2.01
N SER A 213 -16.87 2.09 -2.98
CA SER A 213 -17.08 1.30 -4.19
C SER A 213 -15.82 1.36 -5.04
N ASN A 214 -14.88 0.47 -4.72
CA ASN A 214 -13.72 0.21 -5.56
C ASN A 214 -14.17 -0.55 -6.79
N TYR A 215 -14.04 0.08 -7.95
CA TYR A 215 -14.19 -0.60 -9.24
C TYR A 215 -12.92 -1.37 -9.53
N ARG A 216 -12.99 -2.70 -9.42
CA ARG A 216 -11.94 -3.59 -9.90
C ARG A 216 -12.33 -4.02 -11.31
N ILE A 217 -11.61 -3.52 -12.31
CA ILE A 217 -11.73 -4.03 -13.69
C ILE A 217 -10.97 -5.36 -13.72
N VAL A 218 -11.70 -6.47 -13.62
CA VAL A 218 -11.17 -7.80 -13.94
C VAL A 218 -11.68 -8.13 -15.32
N ALA A 219 -10.88 -7.80 -16.33
CA ALA A 219 -11.18 -8.21 -17.69
C ALA A 219 -10.48 -9.55 -17.99
N PRO A 220 -11.17 -10.52 -18.61
CA PRO A 220 -10.47 -11.64 -19.24
C PRO A 220 -9.52 -11.09 -20.31
N LEU A 221 -8.39 -11.77 -20.54
CA LEU A 221 -7.54 -11.47 -21.69
C LEU A 221 -8.38 -11.73 -22.95
N ILE A 222 -8.85 -10.66 -23.58
CA ILE A 222 -9.51 -10.74 -24.89
C ILE A 222 -8.40 -10.63 -25.91
N GLU A 223 -8.16 -11.70 -26.66
CA GLU A 223 -7.07 -11.76 -27.64
C GLU A 223 -7.34 -10.86 -28.87
N ASP A 224 -8.61 -10.53 -29.12
CA ASP A 224 -9.08 -9.72 -30.25
C ASP A 224 -9.84 -8.48 -29.78
N ILE A 225 -9.12 -7.38 -29.57
CA ILE A 225 -9.71 -6.06 -29.32
C ILE A 225 -9.81 -5.30 -30.64
N ASP A 226 -11.01 -4.85 -31.02
CA ASP A 226 -11.21 -3.99 -32.19
C ASP A 226 -10.74 -2.56 -31.88
N VAL A 227 -9.53 -2.24 -32.35
CA VAL A 227 -8.88 -0.94 -32.21
C VAL A 227 -8.77 -0.30 -33.59
N ARG A 228 -9.47 0.82 -33.77
CA ARG A 228 -9.49 1.58 -35.02
C ARG A 228 -8.65 2.84 -34.88
N LEU A 229 -7.82 3.13 -35.88
CA LEU A 229 -7.05 4.38 -35.93
C LEU A 229 -7.81 5.39 -36.79
N ALA A 230 -8.39 6.40 -36.16
CA ALA A 230 -9.08 7.48 -36.86
C ALA A 230 -9.10 8.75 -36.01
N LYS A 231 -9.52 9.86 -36.59
CA LYS A 231 -9.74 11.10 -35.85
C LYS A 231 -10.97 10.95 -34.96
N THR A 232 -10.81 11.20 -33.66
CA THR A 232 -11.92 11.21 -32.69
C THR A 232 -12.77 12.47 -32.84
N SER A 233 -14.04 12.38 -32.48
CA SER A 233 -15.02 13.46 -32.67
C SER A 233 -14.74 14.70 -31.81
N ASP A 234 -14.23 14.49 -30.60
CA ASP A 234 -13.90 15.54 -29.63
C ASP A 234 -12.39 15.84 -29.54
N GLY A 235 -11.58 15.18 -30.37
CA GLY A 235 -10.12 15.34 -30.41
C GLY A 235 -9.37 14.61 -29.28
N SER A 236 -10.05 13.88 -28.40
CA SER A 236 -9.41 13.10 -27.32
C SER A 236 -8.55 11.96 -27.87
N LEU A 237 -7.66 11.42 -27.04
CA LEU A 237 -6.76 10.31 -27.35
C LEU A 237 -7.54 9.07 -27.79
N TRP A 238 -8.67 8.79 -27.13
CA TRP A 238 -9.57 7.72 -27.52
C TRP A 238 -11.03 8.15 -27.45
N GLU A 239 -11.83 7.45 -28.22
CA GLU A 239 -13.29 7.54 -28.23
C GLU A 239 -13.84 6.12 -28.40
N PRO A 240 -14.76 5.67 -27.54
CA PRO A 240 -15.39 4.38 -27.75
C PRO A 240 -16.45 4.47 -28.86
N GLY A 241 -16.49 3.44 -29.71
CA GLY A 241 -17.40 3.34 -30.85
C GLY A 241 -18.29 2.12 -30.75
N TYR A 242 -19.53 2.26 -31.24
CA TYR A 242 -20.59 1.30 -31.02
C TYR A 242 -21.42 1.16 -32.30
N ASP A 243 -20.88 0.44 -33.28
CA ASP A 243 -21.64 0.01 -34.45
C ASP A 243 -22.29 -1.36 -34.11
N ASP A 244 -21.76 -2.46 -34.67
CA ASP A 244 -22.25 -3.83 -34.45
C ASP A 244 -21.48 -4.58 -33.33
N GLU A 245 -20.23 -4.19 -33.07
CA GLU A 245 -19.37 -4.68 -31.98
C GLU A 245 -18.72 -3.48 -31.26
N HIS A 246 -18.37 -3.64 -29.98
CA HIS A 246 -17.67 -2.59 -29.24
C HIS A 246 -16.25 -2.44 -29.77
N PHE A 247 -15.87 -1.22 -30.14
CA PHE A 247 -14.52 -0.90 -30.58
C PHE A 247 -14.03 0.39 -29.93
N ILE A 248 -12.71 0.61 -29.96
CA ILE A 248 -12.15 1.92 -29.62
C ILE A 248 -11.55 2.57 -30.84
N THR A 249 -11.79 3.86 -30.98
CA THR A 249 -11.08 4.72 -31.92
C THR A 249 -9.93 5.40 -31.18
N LEU A 250 -8.70 5.12 -31.56
CA LEU A 250 -7.53 5.87 -31.10
C LEU A 250 -7.19 6.98 -32.07
N ASN A 251 -7.02 8.18 -31.53
CA ASN A 251 -6.70 9.38 -32.30
C ASN A 251 -5.27 9.35 -32.81
N ASN A 252 -5.12 9.05 -34.10
CA ASN A 252 -3.84 9.01 -34.79
C ASN A 252 -3.15 10.38 -34.90
N GLU A 253 -3.86 11.49 -34.65
CA GLU A 253 -3.29 12.85 -34.61
C GLU A 253 -2.74 13.21 -33.22
N HIS A 254 -3.07 12.44 -32.16
CA HIS A 254 -2.69 12.76 -30.78
C HIS A 254 -1.16 12.61 -30.57
N PRO A 255 -0.46 13.58 -29.95
CA PRO A 255 1.00 13.57 -29.80
C PRO A 255 1.56 12.32 -29.13
N LEU A 256 0.84 11.76 -28.16
CA LEU A 256 1.17 10.48 -27.51
C LEU A 256 1.37 9.34 -28.52
N MET A 257 0.53 9.25 -29.56
CA MET A 257 0.59 8.17 -30.55
C MET A 257 1.83 8.23 -31.44
N ARG A 258 2.49 9.40 -31.55
CA ARG A 258 3.71 9.56 -32.35
C ARG A 258 4.93 8.90 -31.71
N ASN A 259 4.91 8.71 -30.40
CA ASN A 259 6.06 8.30 -29.60
C ASN A 259 5.95 6.90 -29.00
N LEU A 260 4.84 6.19 -29.23
CA LEU A 260 4.61 4.84 -28.71
C LEU A 260 5.23 3.79 -29.63
N SER A 261 5.96 2.84 -29.04
CA SER A 261 6.36 1.62 -29.76
C SER A 261 5.16 0.69 -29.94
N GLU A 262 5.24 -0.20 -30.93
CA GLU A 262 4.21 -1.22 -31.19
C GLU A 262 3.94 -2.09 -29.93
N GLU A 263 4.99 -2.44 -29.18
CA GLU A 263 4.88 -3.17 -27.91
C GLU A 263 4.14 -2.39 -26.80
N GLN A 264 4.25 -1.05 -26.78
CA GLN A 264 3.56 -0.20 -25.80
C GLN A 264 2.13 0.14 -26.22
N SER A 265 1.85 0.09 -27.52
CA SER A 265 0.54 0.43 -28.06
C SER A 265 -0.54 -0.58 -27.68
N ARG A 266 -0.19 -1.87 -27.59
CA ARG A 266 -1.14 -2.95 -27.32
C ARG A 266 -1.71 -2.92 -25.88
N PRO A 267 -0.90 -2.86 -24.81
CA PRO A 267 -1.44 -2.72 -23.44
C PRO A 267 -2.22 -1.42 -23.24
N LEU A 268 -1.82 -0.34 -23.92
CA LEU A 268 -2.56 0.91 -23.88
C LEU A 268 -3.93 0.76 -24.53
N ALA A 269 -3.99 0.16 -25.72
CA ALA A 269 -5.25 -0.07 -26.42
C ALA A 269 -6.19 -0.99 -25.61
N GLU A 270 -5.65 -2.04 -24.98
CA GLU A 270 -6.39 -2.90 -24.04
C GLU A 270 -7.00 -2.11 -22.88
N CYS A 271 -6.20 -1.27 -22.22
CA CYS A 271 -6.66 -0.42 -21.13
C CYS A 271 -7.78 0.53 -21.57
N LEU A 272 -7.58 1.22 -22.69
CA LEU A 272 -8.54 2.19 -23.22
C LEU A 272 -9.84 1.54 -23.70
N PHE A 273 -9.77 0.29 -24.18
CA PHE A 273 -10.93 -0.51 -24.54
C PHE A 273 -11.82 -0.79 -23.34
N PHE A 274 -11.25 -1.30 -22.24
CA PHE A 274 -12.02 -1.57 -21.02
C PHE A 274 -12.53 -0.29 -20.35
N MET A 275 -11.80 0.82 -20.46
CA MET A 275 -12.33 2.12 -20.03
C MET A 275 -13.55 2.53 -20.85
N GLY A 276 -13.53 2.30 -22.16
CA GLY A 276 -14.67 2.55 -23.05
C GLY A 276 -15.86 1.62 -22.80
N GLU A 277 -15.63 0.34 -22.50
CA GLU A 277 -16.69 -0.58 -22.08
C GLU A 277 -17.31 -0.14 -20.75
N PHE A 278 -16.47 0.27 -19.80
CA PHE A 278 -16.92 0.73 -18.50
C PHE A 278 -17.74 2.02 -18.60
N GLU A 279 -17.30 2.98 -19.42
CA GLU A 279 -18.03 4.22 -19.71
C GLU A 279 -19.43 3.92 -20.26
N ASN A 280 -19.56 2.91 -21.13
CA ASN A 280 -20.85 2.49 -21.67
C ASN A 280 -21.72 1.76 -20.65
N GLY A 281 -21.11 0.91 -19.82
CA GLY A 281 -21.80 0.14 -18.78
C GLY A 281 -22.44 1.00 -17.69
N GLN A 282 -22.25 2.32 -17.71
CA GLN A 282 -22.87 3.24 -16.76
C GLN A 282 -24.36 3.45 -17.06
N PHE A 283 -25.22 2.94 -16.18
CA PHE A 283 -26.67 3.14 -16.24
C PHE A 283 -27.14 4.55 -15.84
N SER A 284 -26.27 5.36 -15.21
CA SER A 284 -26.59 6.71 -14.74
C SER A 284 -25.95 7.75 -15.66
N ASP A 285 -26.75 8.65 -16.22
CA ASP A 285 -26.28 9.77 -17.05
C ASP A 285 -25.25 10.64 -16.33
N THR A 286 -25.40 10.81 -15.00
CA THR A 286 -24.46 11.57 -14.18
C THR A 286 -23.10 10.87 -14.11
N ASN A 287 -23.10 9.54 -13.94
CA ASN A 287 -21.88 8.75 -13.89
C ASN A 287 -21.22 8.70 -15.27
N LYS A 288 -22.02 8.51 -16.33
CA LYS A 288 -21.53 8.52 -17.70
C LYS A 288 -20.80 9.83 -18.02
N LYS A 289 -21.42 10.98 -17.72
CA LYS A 289 -20.79 12.30 -17.88
C LYS A 289 -19.52 12.48 -17.04
N LEU A 290 -19.48 11.92 -15.82
CA LEU A 290 -18.29 11.96 -14.98
C LEU A 290 -17.13 11.21 -15.65
N ILE A 291 -17.39 10.03 -16.21
CA ILE A 291 -16.38 9.22 -16.90
C ILE A 291 -15.96 9.86 -18.24
N GLU A 292 -16.90 10.43 -18.99
CA GLU A 292 -16.60 11.23 -20.21
C GLU A 292 -15.66 12.40 -19.89
N ASN A 293 -15.92 13.15 -18.82
CA ASN A 293 -15.06 14.26 -18.38
C ASN A 293 -13.67 13.77 -17.95
N LEU A 294 -13.61 12.62 -17.26
CA LEU A 294 -12.34 12.01 -16.87
C LEU A 294 -11.50 11.66 -18.11
N ARG A 295 -12.11 11.06 -19.14
CA ARG A 295 -11.46 10.74 -20.42
C ARG A 295 -10.88 12.00 -21.06
N GLN A 296 -11.66 13.08 -21.13
CA GLN A 296 -11.22 14.35 -21.72
C GLN A 296 -10.06 14.98 -20.94
N GLU A 297 -10.11 14.99 -19.61
CA GLU A 297 -9.03 15.56 -18.77
C GLU A 297 -7.74 14.74 -18.83
N ILE A 298 -7.84 13.41 -18.84
CA ILE A 298 -6.68 12.52 -19.05
C ILE A 298 -6.07 12.79 -20.42
N SER A 299 -6.89 12.81 -21.47
CA SER A 299 -6.42 13.06 -22.83
C SER A 299 -5.73 14.42 -22.93
N ARG A 300 -6.32 15.47 -22.37
CA ARG A 300 -5.73 16.82 -22.39
C ARG A 300 -4.39 16.88 -21.65
N SER A 301 -4.31 16.23 -20.49
CA SER A 301 -3.07 16.15 -19.71
C SER A 301 -1.96 15.43 -20.46
N LEU A 302 -2.31 14.33 -21.16
CA LEU A 302 -1.38 13.60 -22.01
C LEU A 302 -0.97 14.40 -23.25
N TRP A 303 -1.89 15.16 -23.84
CA TRP A 303 -1.56 16.08 -24.94
C TRP A 303 -0.51 17.09 -24.50
N ILE A 304 -0.76 17.83 -23.41
CA ILE A 304 0.18 18.85 -22.89
C ILE A 304 1.56 18.27 -22.58
N LYS A 305 1.61 17.01 -22.12
CA LYS A 305 2.87 16.36 -21.76
C LYS A 305 3.71 15.93 -22.97
N HIS A 306 3.07 15.64 -24.10
CA HIS A 306 3.70 14.99 -25.26
C HIS A 306 3.72 15.84 -26.54
N ASP A 307 3.09 17.02 -26.51
CA ASP A 307 3.23 18.09 -27.51
C ASP A 307 4.53 18.88 -27.29
#